data_AF-A0A142I482-F1
#
_entry.id   AF-A0A142I482-F1
#
_cell.length_a   1.000
_cell.length_b   1.000
_cell.length_c   1.000
_cell.angle_alpha   90.00
_cell.angle_beta   90.00
_cell.angle_gamma   90.00
#
_symmetry.space_group_name_H-M   'P 1'
#
loop_
_entity.id
_entity.type
_entity.pdbx_description
1 polymer ?
#
loop_
_entity_poly.entity_id
_entity_poly.type
_entity_poly.pdbx_seq_one_letter_code
_entity_poly.pdbx_strand_id
1 'polypeptide(L)'
;MVQILNTTGLNYHVEQTIANAEERIILISPYLKLSARIKELIEDKNRMKVDIRIIYGKSELNPKDHEWLVSLPYVRLSFCQNLHAKFYANENQSLICSLNLYDFSQINNHELGVLIVKDDDRDAFNASITEAQRLIRISTENIPSPISLQSGRSELQKTHEQKSEHTRTSQKNDEKHSMLTDPISTESDERTSKEGDTNPEPANKLTSTNLAKQHKMGLSEMYAELMNSGYLIEKDGKYELTPLGISIGGESKPNRYKKGEFYFLWPSDISL
;
A
#
# COMPACT_ATOMS: atom_id res chain seq x y z
N MET A 1 -11.21 -3.57 34.20
CA MET A 1 -12.33 -2.91 33.51
C MET A 1 -11.93 -2.66 32.06
N VAL A 2 -12.86 -2.89 31.14
CA VAL A 2 -12.67 -2.63 29.70
C VAL A 2 -13.10 -1.20 29.39
N GLN A 3 -12.25 -0.43 28.70
CA GLN A 3 -12.53 0.97 28.38
C GLN A 3 -12.75 1.16 26.88
N ILE A 4 -13.82 1.86 26.51
CA ILE A 4 -14.10 2.25 25.12
C ILE A 4 -13.40 3.57 24.82
N LEU A 5 -12.69 3.62 23.70
CA LEU A 5 -11.89 4.77 23.29
C LEU A 5 -12.34 5.28 21.92
N ASN A 6 -12.38 6.61 21.79
CA ASN A 6 -12.54 7.32 20.52
C ASN A 6 -11.18 7.56 19.85
N THR A 7 -11.16 8.20 18.68
CA THR A 7 -9.94 8.51 17.93
C THR A 7 -8.82 9.16 18.78
N THR A 8 -9.15 10.18 19.58
CA THR A 8 -8.14 10.87 20.41
C THR A 8 -7.60 9.96 21.51
N GLY A 9 -8.49 9.23 22.19
CA GLY A 9 -8.10 8.26 23.21
C GLY A 9 -7.23 7.14 22.64
N LEU A 10 -7.56 6.61 21.47
CA LEU A 10 -6.77 5.57 20.82
C LEU A 10 -5.35 6.04 20.49
N ASN A 11 -5.20 7.21 19.88
CA ASN A 11 -3.86 7.75 19.56
C ASN A 11 -3.02 7.93 20.83
N TYR A 12 -3.61 8.49 21.89
CA TYR A 12 -2.95 8.62 23.18
C TYR A 12 -2.52 7.25 23.73
N HIS A 13 -3.42 6.27 23.77
CA HIS A 13 -3.14 4.96 24.35
C HIS A 13 -2.17 4.12 23.51
N VAL A 14 -2.14 4.28 22.17
CA VAL A 14 -1.10 3.66 21.33
C VAL A 14 0.27 4.19 21.73
N GLU A 15 0.43 5.51 21.85
CA GLU A 15 1.70 6.10 22.28
C GLU A 15 2.09 5.63 23.68
N GLN A 16 1.16 5.65 24.63
CA GLN A 16 1.41 5.19 26.00
C GLN A 16 1.75 3.70 26.08
N THR A 17 1.16 2.86 25.22
CA THR A 17 1.47 1.43 25.17
C THR A 17 2.94 1.20 24.84
N ILE A 18 3.49 1.97 23.90
CA ILE A 18 4.91 1.87 23.54
C ILE A 18 5.78 2.55 24.60
N ALA A 19 5.43 3.75 25.04
CA ALA A 19 6.22 4.54 25.99
C ALA A 19 6.36 3.87 27.36
N ASN A 20 5.33 3.19 27.84
CA ASN A 20 5.32 2.56 29.17
C ASN A 20 5.71 1.08 29.14
N ALA A 21 6.16 0.55 28.00
CA ALA A 21 6.61 -0.84 27.92
C ALA A 21 7.99 -1.03 28.57
N GLU A 22 8.11 -2.08 29.38
CA GLU A 22 9.35 -2.45 30.08
C GLU A 22 9.89 -3.81 29.64
N GLU A 23 9.02 -4.73 29.23
CA GLU A 23 9.42 -6.09 28.85
C GLU A 23 9.21 -6.37 27.37
N ARG A 24 8.05 -6.02 26.83
CA ARG A 24 7.68 -6.36 25.46
C ARG A 24 6.72 -5.36 24.83
N ILE A 25 6.80 -5.26 23.51
CA ILE A 25 5.84 -4.54 22.67
C ILE A 25 5.39 -5.47 21.55
N ILE A 26 4.07 -5.52 21.31
CA ILE A 26 3.47 -6.21 20.17
C ILE A 26 2.69 -5.16 19.36
N LEU A 27 3.11 -4.93 18.12
CA LEU A 27 2.43 -4.06 17.17
C LEU A 27 1.94 -4.89 15.98
N ILE A 28 0.62 -5.00 15.82
CA ILE A 28 -0.01 -5.70 14.71
C ILE A 28 -0.84 -4.67 13.95
N SER A 29 -0.51 -4.44 12.70
CA SER A 29 -1.25 -3.50 11.85
C SER A 29 -1.04 -3.87 10.39
N PRO A 30 -2.09 -3.99 9.55
CA PRO A 30 -1.94 -4.32 8.14
C PRO A 30 -1.02 -3.34 7.41
N TYR A 31 -1.06 -2.08 7.82
CA TYR A 31 -0.26 -1.00 7.28
C TYR A 31 0.64 -0.42 8.36
N LEU A 32 1.88 -0.14 7.99
CA LEU A 32 2.90 0.36 8.90
C LEU A 32 3.44 1.69 8.35
N LYS A 33 2.82 2.80 8.77
CA LYS A 33 3.32 4.16 8.52
C LYS A 33 3.64 4.82 9.86
N LEU A 34 4.87 4.65 10.31
CA LEU A 34 5.28 5.08 11.63
C LEU A 34 5.60 6.58 11.64
N SER A 35 5.00 7.29 12.61
CA SER A 35 5.34 8.69 12.85
C SER A 35 6.73 8.86 13.43
N ALA A 36 7.32 10.05 13.27
CA ALA A 36 8.60 10.38 13.90
C ALA A 36 8.57 10.09 15.41
N ARG A 37 7.46 10.43 16.08
CA ARG A 37 7.26 10.16 17.50
C ARG A 37 7.26 8.67 17.84
N ILE A 38 6.58 7.83 17.06
CA ILE A 38 6.58 6.37 17.27
C ILE A 38 7.97 5.79 16.97
N LYS A 39 8.68 6.30 15.96
CA LYS A 39 10.06 5.87 15.65
C LYS A 39 11.01 6.15 16.81
N GLU A 40 10.98 7.35 17.38
CA GLU A 40 11.76 7.71 18.57
C GLU A 40 11.47 6.78 19.75
N LEU A 41 10.18 6.47 20.00
CA LEU A 41 9.80 5.54 21.08
C LEU A 41 10.31 4.12 20.83
N ILE A 42 10.25 3.63 19.59
CA ILE A 42 10.79 2.31 19.25
C ILE A 42 12.32 2.29 19.44
N GLU A 43 13.04 3.34 19.05
CA GLU A 43 14.49 3.43 19.28
C GLU A 43 14.86 3.44 20.76
N ASP A 44 14.14 4.21 21.56
CA ASP A 44 14.34 4.27 23.02
C ASP A 44 14.11 2.88 23.65
N LYS A 45 13.02 2.22 23.28
CA LYS A 45 12.68 0.87 23.79
C LYS A 45 13.66 -0.20 23.31
N ASN A 46 14.17 -0.07 22.09
CA ASN A 46 15.26 -0.92 21.61
C ASN A 46 16.57 -0.71 22.40
N ARG A 47 16.92 0.53 22.80
CA ARG A 47 18.07 0.80 23.69
C ARG A 47 17.86 0.21 25.08
N MET A 48 16.63 0.22 25.58
CA MET A 48 16.21 -0.44 26.82
C MET A 48 16.14 -1.97 26.72
N LYS A 49 16.38 -2.55 25.53
CA LYS A 49 16.37 -4.00 25.26
C LYS A 49 15.00 -4.66 25.42
N VAL A 50 13.92 -3.88 25.24
CA VAL A 50 12.53 -4.38 25.23
C VAL A 50 12.32 -5.26 24.00
N ASP A 51 11.65 -6.42 24.12
CA ASP A 51 11.33 -7.30 22.98
C ASP A 51 10.21 -6.69 22.14
N ILE A 52 10.53 -6.14 20.97
CA ILE A 52 9.57 -5.47 20.09
C ILE A 52 9.24 -6.39 18.92
N ARG A 53 7.95 -6.74 18.77
CA ARG A 53 7.45 -7.57 17.67
C ARG A 53 6.48 -6.78 16.83
N ILE A 54 6.79 -6.65 15.55
CA ILE A 54 5.98 -5.89 14.59
C ILE A 54 5.50 -6.84 13.49
N ILE A 55 4.19 -6.92 13.34
CA ILE A 55 3.51 -7.74 12.35
C ILE A 55 2.75 -6.82 11.40
N TYR A 56 3.11 -6.90 10.12
CA TYR A 56 2.47 -6.15 9.04
C TYR A 56 1.92 -7.08 7.97
N GLY A 57 0.98 -6.63 7.13
CA GLY A 57 0.35 -7.52 6.14
C GLY A 57 0.12 -6.97 4.75
N LYS A 58 0.46 -5.70 4.50
CA LYS A 58 0.49 -5.15 3.14
C LYS A 58 1.89 -4.67 2.80
N SER A 59 2.29 -4.92 1.55
CA SER A 59 3.66 -4.77 1.04
C SER A 59 4.13 -3.31 0.85
N GLU A 60 3.41 -2.32 1.37
CA GLU A 60 3.70 -0.89 1.19
C GLU A 60 4.62 -0.30 2.28
N LEU A 61 5.42 -1.12 2.95
CA LEU A 61 6.41 -0.58 3.88
C LEU A 61 7.51 0.13 3.08
N ASN A 62 7.76 1.39 3.41
CA ASN A 62 8.85 2.16 2.81
C ASN A 62 10.17 1.39 3.01
N PRO A 63 10.98 1.15 1.96
CA PRO A 63 12.26 0.45 2.08
C PRO A 63 13.16 1.00 3.19
N LYS A 64 13.18 2.34 3.38
CA LYS A 64 13.96 2.97 4.45
C LYS A 64 13.48 2.58 5.85
N ASP A 65 12.17 2.50 6.04
CA ASP A 65 11.58 2.11 7.33
C ASP A 65 11.77 0.63 7.59
N HIS A 66 11.70 -0.19 6.53
CA HIS A 66 12.03 -1.61 6.61
C HIS A 66 13.49 -1.83 7.03
N GLU A 67 14.45 -1.20 6.33
CA GLU A 67 15.88 -1.30 6.66
C GLU A 67 16.16 -0.80 8.08
N TRP A 68 15.57 0.32 8.48
CA TRP A 68 15.69 0.84 9.84
C TRP A 68 15.16 -0.15 10.89
N LEU A 69 13.94 -0.68 10.73
CA LEU A 69 13.37 -1.65 11.68
C LEU A 69 14.22 -2.92 11.79
N VAL A 70 14.73 -3.44 10.66
CA VAL A 70 15.58 -4.63 10.64
C VAL A 70 16.96 -4.37 11.25
N SER A 71 17.44 -3.12 11.23
CA SER A 71 18.71 -2.75 11.85
C SER A 71 18.68 -2.76 13.39
N LEU A 72 17.50 -2.76 13.99
CA LEU A 72 17.31 -2.69 15.44
C LEU A 72 17.34 -4.11 16.05
N PRO A 73 18.33 -4.44 16.93
CA PRO A 73 18.56 -5.81 17.38
C PRO A 73 17.45 -6.41 18.25
N TYR A 74 16.62 -5.58 18.89
CA TYR A 74 15.50 -6.01 19.72
C TYR A 74 14.15 -5.88 19.00
N VAL A 75 14.16 -5.58 17.70
CA VAL A 75 12.96 -5.49 16.87
C VAL A 75 12.90 -6.72 15.96
N ARG A 76 11.77 -7.41 15.99
CA ARG A 76 11.43 -8.49 15.05
C ARG A 76 10.33 -8.03 14.14
N LEU A 77 10.60 -8.04 12.84
CA LEU A 77 9.65 -7.68 11.81
C LEU A 77 9.16 -8.96 11.10
N SER A 78 7.84 -9.15 11.09
CA SER A 78 7.21 -10.33 10.47
C SER A 78 6.07 -9.90 9.55
N PHE A 79 5.89 -10.65 8.46
CA PHE A 79 4.78 -10.43 7.53
C PHE A 79 3.68 -11.47 7.71
N CYS A 80 2.43 -11.02 7.71
CA CYS A 80 1.24 -11.87 7.80
C CYS A 80 0.33 -11.61 6.59
N GLN A 81 0.18 -12.62 5.73
CA GLN A 81 -0.73 -12.55 4.59
C GLN A 81 -2.17 -12.39 5.06
N ASN A 82 -2.94 -11.53 4.38
CA ASN A 82 -4.35 -11.25 4.69
C ASN A 82 -4.60 -10.67 6.10
N LEU A 83 -3.60 -10.00 6.68
CA LEU A 83 -3.78 -9.28 7.93
C LEU A 83 -4.76 -8.12 7.77
N HIS A 84 -5.69 -7.99 8.69
CA HIS A 84 -6.53 -6.80 8.85
C HIS A 84 -6.69 -6.37 10.32
N ALA A 85 -6.14 -7.18 11.25
CA ALA A 85 -6.16 -6.92 12.67
C ALA A 85 -5.29 -5.70 13.00
N LYS A 86 -5.79 -4.86 13.90
CA LYS A 86 -5.07 -3.72 14.45
C LYS A 86 -5.07 -3.90 15.95
N PHE A 87 -3.89 -4.22 16.46
CA PHE A 87 -3.71 -4.65 17.83
C PHE A 87 -2.37 -4.16 18.34
N TYR A 88 -2.38 -3.53 19.51
CA TYR A 88 -1.21 -2.94 20.13
C TYR A 88 -1.17 -3.37 21.60
N ALA A 89 -0.06 -3.90 22.07
CA ALA A 89 0.03 -4.37 23.45
C ALA A 89 1.44 -4.26 24.02
N ASN A 90 1.49 -4.16 25.33
CA ASN A 90 2.69 -4.37 26.13
C ASN A 90 2.39 -5.40 27.24
N GLU A 91 3.24 -5.50 28.26
CA GLU A 91 3.05 -6.43 29.38
C GLU A 91 1.88 -6.11 30.32
N ASN A 92 1.35 -4.87 30.27
CA ASN A 92 0.38 -4.33 31.21
C ASN A 92 -1.00 -4.04 30.57
N GLN A 93 -1.06 -3.78 29.25
CA GLN A 93 -2.31 -3.48 28.56
C GLN A 93 -2.30 -3.91 27.09
N SER A 94 -3.49 -4.10 26.55
CA SER A 94 -3.70 -4.36 25.12
C SER A 94 -4.83 -3.51 24.56
N LEU A 95 -4.73 -3.19 23.27
CA LEU A 95 -5.65 -2.33 22.54
C LEU A 95 -6.12 -3.07 21.28
N ILE A 96 -7.43 -3.24 21.15
CA ILE A 96 -8.09 -3.76 19.95
C ILE A 96 -8.85 -2.59 19.33
N CYS A 97 -8.55 -2.21 18.09
CA CYS A 97 -9.15 -1.00 17.52
C CYS A 97 -9.28 -1.05 16.00
N SER A 98 -9.92 -0.03 15.43
CA SER A 98 -9.98 0.22 13.99
C SER A 98 -8.83 1.11 13.48
N LEU A 99 -8.09 1.76 14.39
CA LEU A 99 -6.98 2.67 14.10
C LEU A 99 -5.75 1.90 13.61
N ASN A 100 -5.17 2.32 12.50
CA ASN A 100 -3.89 1.81 12.00
C ASN A 100 -2.72 2.70 12.49
N LEU A 101 -1.49 2.19 12.47
CA LEU A 101 -0.27 2.99 12.70
C LEU A 101 0.00 3.90 11.49
N TYR A 102 -0.44 5.17 11.55
CA TYR A 102 -0.28 6.18 10.51
C TYR A 102 0.10 7.57 11.04
N ASP A 103 0.87 8.30 10.24
CA ASP A 103 1.05 9.75 10.38
C ASP A 103 -0.18 10.52 9.90
N PHE A 104 -0.79 11.28 10.81
CA PHE A 104 -1.63 12.48 10.63
C PHE A 104 -2.84 12.47 9.65
N SER A 105 -2.95 11.55 8.68
CA SER A 105 -4.01 11.60 7.66
C SER A 105 -5.39 11.13 8.16
N GLN A 106 -5.50 10.78 9.44
CA GLN A 106 -6.74 10.36 10.09
C GLN A 106 -7.33 11.40 11.03
N ILE A 107 -6.90 12.67 10.96
CA ILE A 107 -7.59 13.77 11.67
C ILE A 107 -9.11 13.76 11.39
N ASN A 108 -9.54 13.16 10.27
CA ASN A 108 -10.94 13.08 9.84
C ASN A 108 -11.62 11.70 10.05
N ASN A 109 -10.94 10.69 10.60
CA ASN A 109 -11.57 9.38 10.82
C ASN A 109 -12.15 9.25 12.22
N HIS A 110 -13.37 8.70 12.29
CA HIS A 110 -13.98 8.29 13.55
C HIS A 110 -13.61 6.85 13.84
N GLU A 111 -12.65 6.69 14.75
CA GLU A 111 -12.11 5.40 15.16
C GLU A 111 -12.75 4.98 16.48
N LEU A 112 -12.85 3.67 16.67
CA LEU A 112 -13.35 3.06 17.88
C LEU A 112 -12.41 1.94 18.29
N GLY A 113 -12.21 1.79 19.59
CA GLY A 113 -11.49 0.64 20.10
C GLY A 113 -11.68 0.43 21.57
N VAL A 114 -11.00 -0.60 22.04
CA VAL A 114 -11.18 -1.19 23.34
C VAL A 114 -9.81 -1.33 23.97
N LEU A 115 -9.61 -0.66 25.10
CA LEU A 115 -8.45 -0.84 25.96
C LEU A 115 -8.76 -1.88 27.03
N ILE A 116 -7.84 -2.82 27.17
CA ILE A 116 -7.87 -3.88 28.17
C ILE A 116 -6.62 -3.72 29.03
N VAL A 117 -6.82 -3.39 30.31
CA VAL A 117 -5.73 -3.31 31.30
C VAL A 117 -5.67 -4.64 32.05
N LYS A 118 -4.48 -5.23 32.12
CA LYS A 118 -4.25 -6.59 32.65
C LYS A 118 -4.67 -6.75 34.12
N ASP A 119 -4.35 -5.78 34.96
CA ASP A 119 -4.69 -5.81 36.40
C ASP A 119 -6.20 -5.73 36.65
N ASP A 120 -6.90 -5.27 35.62
CA ASP A 120 -8.27 -4.81 35.64
C ASP A 120 -9.20 -5.87 35.01
N ASP A 121 -8.71 -6.61 34.01
CA ASP A 121 -9.34 -7.78 33.40
C ASP A 121 -8.27 -8.71 32.79
N ARG A 122 -7.76 -9.62 33.63
CA ARG A 122 -6.65 -10.51 33.27
C ARG A 122 -7.04 -11.55 32.23
N ASP A 123 -8.28 -12.02 32.26
CA ASP A 123 -8.75 -13.07 31.36
C ASP A 123 -8.91 -12.52 29.93
N ALA A 124 -9.53 -11.35 29.78
CA ALA A 124 -9.62 -10.67 28.49
C ALA A 124 -8.24 -10.31 27.94
N PHE A 125 -7.33 -9.84 28.81
CA PHE A 125 -5.95 -9.54 28.41
C PHE A 125 -5.24 -10.80 27.89
N ASN A 126 -5.26 -11.90 28.65
CA ASN A 126 -4.62 -13.15 28.26
C ASN A 126 -5.20 -13.73 26.97
N ALA A 127 -6.53 -13.65 26.78
CA ALA A 127 -7.19 -14.08 25.54
C ALA A 127 -6.70 -13.25 24.35
N SER A 128 -6.60 -11.92 24.50
CA SER A 128 -6.10 -11.03 23.45
C SER A 128 -4.64 -11.32 23.07
N ILE A 129 -3.78 -11.58 24.07
CA ILE A 129 -2.37 -11.94 23.86
C ILE A 129 -2.24 -13.31 23.20
N THR A 130 -3.09 -14.27 23.54
CA THR A 130 -3.09 -15.62 22.94
C THR A 130 -3.35 -15.55 21.43
N GLU A 131 -4.31 -14.72 21.00
CA GLU A 131 -4.59 -14.51 19.57
C GLU A 131 -3.46 -13.75 18.88
N ALA A 132 -2.88 -12.72 19.52
CA ALA A 132 -1.72 -12.03 18.99
C ALA A 132 -0.52 -12.98 18.78
N GLN A 133 -0.29 -13.89 19.73
CA GLN A 133 0.74 -14.93 19.59
C GLN A 133 0.45 -15.91 18.45
N ARG A 134 -0.82 -16.26 18.21
CA ARG A 134 -1.21 -17.05 17.04
C ARG A 134 -0.83 -16.33 15.74
N LEU A 135 -1.14 -15.03 15.63
CA LEU A 135 -0.75 -14.22 14.47
C LEU A 135 0.78 -14.19 14.28
N ILE A 136 1.54 -14.01 15.37
CA ILE A 136 3.01 -14.08 15.31
C ILE A 136 3.50 -15.43 14.78
N ARG A 137 2.94 -16.56 15.23
CA ARG A 137 3.36 -17.91 14.80
C ARG A 137 3.08 -18.20 13.32
N ILE A 138 1.98 -17.67 12.78
CA ILE A 138 1.64 -17.87 11.35
C ILE A 138 2.30 -16.83 10.44
N SER A 139 2.93 -15.81 11.03
CA SER A 139 3.66 -14.79 10.27
C SER A 139 5.02 -15.33 9.87
N THR A 140 5.47 -14.99 8.67
CA THR A 140 6.80 -15.31 8.20
C THR A 140 7.77 -14.23 8.68
N GLU A 141 8.77 -14.62 9.46
CA GLU A 141 9.95 -13.78 9.72
C GLU A 141 10.73 -13.63 8.42
N ASN A 142 11.12 -12.40 8.07
CA ASN A 142 11.94 -12.09 6.88
C ASN A 142 11.39 -12.54 5.53
N ILE A 143 10.44 -11.78 4.97
CA ILE A 143 10.33 -11.71 3.51
C ILE A 143 11.48 -10.83 3.01
N PRO A 144 12.22 -11.22 1.96
CA PRO A 144 13.30 -10.39 1.44
C PRO A 144 12.73 -9.07 0.90
N SER A 145 13.59 -8.07 0.78
CA SER A 145 13.26 -6.75 0.21
C SER A 145 12.37 -6.85 -1.04
N PRO A 146 11.52 -5.85 -1.33
CA PRO A 146 10.51 -5.89 -2.40
C PRO A 146 11.01 -6.28 -3.81
N ILE A 147 12.34 -6.33 -4.02
CA ILE A 147 13.00 -6.81 -5.22
C ILE A 147 12.84 -8.34 -5.41
N SER A 148 12.80 -9.14 -4.34
CA SER A 148 12.84 -10.61 -4.45
C SER A 148 11.47 -11.25 -4.75
N LEU A 149 10.38 -10.53 -4.53
CA LEU A 149 9.02 -10.99 -4.86
C LEU A 149 8.75 -10.98 -6.38
N GLN A 150 9.55 -10.25 -7.17
CA GLN A 150 9.48 -10.29 -8.63
C GLN A 150 10.20 -11.53 -9.20
N SER A 151 11.30 -11.96 -8.58
CA SER A 151 12.10 -13.09 -9.07
C SER A 151 11.44 -14.46 -8.85
N GLY A 152 10.68 -14.63 -7.76
CA GLY A 152 10.00 -15.90 -7.44
C GLY A 152 8.82 -16.24 -8.36
N ARG A 153 8.25 -15.25 -9.08
CA ARG A 153 7.22 -15.51 -10.10
C ARG A 153 7.80 -16.06 -11.41
N SER A 154 9.08 -15.82 -11.68
CA SER A 154 9.71 -16.27 -12.94
C SER A 154 10.07 -17.76 -12.94
N GLU A 155 10.33 -18.37 -11.78
CA GLU A 155 10.72 -19.78 -11.70
C GLU A 155 9.51 -20.75 -11.73
N LEU A 156 8.36 -20.34 -11.19
CA LEU A 156 7.13 -21.16 -11.19
C LEU A 156 6.41 -21.21 -12.55
N GLN A 157 6.71 -20.27 -13.47
CA GLN A 157 6.17 -20.28 -14.84
C GLN A 157 7.03 -21.08 -15.84
N LYS A 158 8.33 -21.27 -15.58
CA LYS A 158 9.23 -21.99 -16.51
C LYS A 158 9.00 -23.49 -16.58
N THR A 159 8.30 -24.09 -15.61
CA THR A 159 8.06 -25.55 -15.58
C THR A 159 6.80 -25.99 -16.33
N HIS A 160 5.94 -25.06 -16.79
CA HIS A 160 4.69 -25.40 -17.47
C HIS A 160 4.67 -25.14 -18.98
N GLU A 161 5.65 -24.43 -19.54
CA GLU A 161 5.69 -24.11 -20.99
C GLU A 161 6.51 -25.10 -21.85
N GLN A 162 7.20 -26.09 -21.28
CA GLN A 162 8.05 -27.01 -22.07
C GLN A 162 7.38 -28.30 -22.57
N LYS A 163 6.04 -28.43 -22.56
CA LYS A 163 5.37 -29.66 -23.06
C LYS A 163 4.31 -29.51 -24.14
N SER A 164 4.13 -28.33 -24.72
CA SER A 164 3.18 -28.14 -25.82
C SER A 164 3.77 -27.23 -26.88
N GLU A 165 4.65 -27.77 -27.73
CA GLU A 165 4.76 -27.42 -29.16
C GLU A 165 5.88 -28.24 -29.82
N HIS A 166 5.56 -29.50 -30.09
CA HIS A 166 6.03 -30.14 -31.31
C HIS A 166 4.84 -30.11 -32.25
N THR A 167 4.91 -29.35 -33.35
CA THR A 167 4.60 -29.78 -34.73
C THR A 167 4.41 -28.57 -35.68
N ARG A 168 5.31 -28.49 -36.66
CA ARG A 168 5.20 -27.91 -38.03
C ARG A 168 5.39 -26.41 -38.31
N THR A 169 6.66 -26.09 -38.63
CA THR A 169 7.18 -25.63 -39.94
C THR A 169 6.37 -24.69 -40.86
N SER A 170 6.94 -23.49 -41.05
CA SER A 170 7.51 -22.94 -42.30
C SER A 170 6.78 -21.82 -43.07
N GLN A 171 7.64 -20.88 -43.50
CA GLN A 171 7.55 -19.85 -44.57
C GLN A 171 6.98 -18.49 -44.17
N LYS A 172 7.44 -17.32 -44.66
CA LYS A 172 8.68 -16.75 -45.23
C LYS A 172 8.30 -15.28 -45.59
N ASN A 173 9.30 -14.40 -45.75
CA ASN A 173 9.27 -13.08 -46.43
C ASN A 173 8.77 -11.88 -45.58
N ASP A 174 9.20 -10.64 -45.77
CA ASP A 174 10.47 -10.02 -46.21
C ASP A 174 10.26 -8.49 -46.07
N GLU A 175 11.35 -7.77 -45.80
CA GLU A 175 11.67 -6.37 -46.17
C GLU A 175 11.03 -5.10 -45.51
N LYS A 176 11.94 -4.36 -44.81
CA LYS A 176 12.41 -2.95 -45.01
C LYS A 176 11.49 -1.72 -44.82
N HIS A 177 11.89 -0.82 -43.89
CA HIS A 177 12.51 0.53 -44.09
C HIS A 177 12.62 1.25 -42.71
N SER A 178 13.78 1.75 -42.21
CA SER A 178 14.46 3.05 -42.51
C SER A 178 13.62 4.28 -42.09
N MET A 179 14.05 5.35 -41.43
CA MET A 179 15.33 5.91 -40.94
C MET A 179 15.01 7.16 -40.08
N LEU A 180 15.86 7.45 -39.08
CA LEU A 180 16.38 8.77 -38.62
C LEU A 180 15.43 9.95 -38.31
N THR A 181 15.49 10.52 -37.09
CA THR A 181 16.13 11.82 -36.76
C THR A 181 15.84 12.28 -35.31
N ASP A 182 16.91 12.57 -34.55
CA ASP A 182 17.00 13.56 -33.46
C ASP A 182 17.43 14.92 -34.07
N PRO A 183 17.53 16.09 -33.37
CA PRO A 183 17.33 16.39 -31.93
C PRO A 183 16.51 17.68 -31.64
N ILE A 184 16.22 17.98 -30.36
CA ILE A 184 16.53 19.27 -29.65
C ILE A 184 15.77 19.37 -28.31
N SER A 185 16.47 20.02 -27.39
CA SER A 185 16.44 20.11 -25.93
C SER A 185 15.49 21.15 -25.30
N THR A 186 15.34 21.00 -23.96
CA THR A 186 15.07 22.03 -22.91
C THR A 186 13.69 22.70 -22.93
N GLU A 187 12.90 22.82 -21.85
CA GLU A 187 13.22 23.24 -20.47
C GLU A 187 12.02 22.98 -19.53
N SER A 188 12.32 22.70 -18.25
CA SER A 188 11.54 22.99 -17.01
C SER A 188 9.99 22.93 -16.99
N ASP A 189 9.43 22.10 -16.09
CA ASP A 189 8.66 22.64 -14.96
C ASP A 189 8.40 21.59 -13.85
N GLU A 190 8.97 21.85 -12.68
CA GLU A 190 8.53 21.30 -11.41
C GLU A 190 7.13 21.82 -11.08
N ARG A 191 6.18 20.93 -10.76
CA ARG A 191 5.10 21.20 -9.79
C ARG A 191 4.36 19.91 -9.41
N THR A 192 4.67 19.45 -8.20
CA THR A 192 3.75 18.98 -7.16
C THR A 192 2.37 18.45 -7.60
N SER A 193 2.13 17.16 -7.36
CA SER A 193 0.79 16.65 -7.08
C SER A 193 0.83 15.65 -5.91
N LYS A 194 0.20 16.07 -4.80
CA LYS A 194 -0.13 15.26 -3.63
C LYS A 194 -1.18 14.24 -4.05
N GLU A 195 -0.88 12.96 -3.91
CA GLU A 195 -1.84 11.88 -4.11
C GLU A 195 -2.53 11.54 -2.79
N GLY A 196 -3.84 11.69 -2.79
CA GLY A 196 -4.75 11.20 -1.75
C GLY A 196 -6.03 10.69 -2.40
N ASP A 197 -6.23 9.37 -2.28
CA ASP A 197 -7.45 8.68 -1.84
C ASP A 197 -7.86 7.52 -2.74
N THR A 198 -7.58 6.30 -2.26
CA THR A 198 -8.04 5.02 -2.83
C THR A 198 -9.30 4.59 -2.09
N ASN A 199 -10.45 4.72 -2.73
CA ASN A 199 -11.63 3.91 -2.43
C ASN A 199 -11.45 2.55 -3.13
N PRO A 200 -11.85 1.41 -2.54
CA PRO A 200 -11.58 0.10 -3.11
C PRO A 200 -12.61 -0.24 -4.19
N GLU A 201 -12.22 -0.12 -5.45
CA GLU A 201 -12.92 -0.70 -6.61
C GLU A 201 -11.87 -1.32 -7.55
N PRO A 202 -12.27 -2.31 -8.39
CA PRO A 202 -11.60 -3.59 -8.59
C PRO A 202 -10.12 -3.44 -8.96
N ALA A 203 -9.31 -4.38 -8.47
CA ALA A 203 -7.84 -4.37 -8.35
C ALA A 203 -6.99 -4.02 -9.58
N ASN A 204 -7.56 -3.62 -10.72
CA ASN A 204 -6.89 -3.32 -11.97
C ASN A 204 -7.25 -1.96 -12.60
N LYS A 205 -7.86 -0.98 -11.89
CA LYS A 205 -8.15 0.35 -12.46
C LYS A 205 -7.21 1.47 -11.98
N LEU A 206 -6.64 2.23 -12.91
CA LEU A 206 -5.70 3.34 -12.70
C LEU A 206 -6.31 4.67 -13.16
N THR A 207 -5.96 5.77 -12.49
CA THR A 207 -6.29 7.12 -12.97
C THR A 207 -5.52 7.44 -14.26
N SER A 208 -6.00 8.36 -15.11
CA SER A 208 -5.24 8.81 -16.28
C SER A 208 -3.81 9.25 -15.92
N THR A 209 -3.61 9.86 -14.76
CA THR A 209 -2.29 10.24 -14.24
C THR A 209 -1.40 9.04 -13.94
N ASN A 210 -1.94 7.99 -13.33
CA ASN A 210 -1.19 6.77 -13.02
C ASN A 210 -0.95 5.92 -14.26
N LEU A 211 -1.90 5.92 -15.20
CA LEU A 211 -1.72 5.31 -16.51
C LEU A 211 -0.58 5.99 -17.28
N ALA A 212 -0.51 7.34 -17.26
CA ALA A 212 0.56 8.09 -17.90
C ALA A 212 1.94 7.72 -17.33
N LYS A 213 2.04 7.61 -16.00
CA LYS A 213 3.26 7.15 -15.31
C LYS A 213 3.64 5.73 -15.71
N GLN A 214 2.67 4.81 -15.85
CA GLN A 214 2.91 3.44 -16.30
C GLN A 214 3.51 3.39 -17.72
N HIS A 215 2.99 4.23 -18.62
CA HIS A 215 3.47 4.33 -20.00
C HIS A 215 4.67 5.27 -20.17
N LYS A 216 5.22 5.81 -19.07
CA LYS A 216 6.36 6.75 -19.05
C LYS A 216 6.16 7.98 -19.95
N MET A 217 4.92 8.47 -20.04
CA MET A 217 4.55 9.65 -20.83
C MET A 217 3.92 10.74 -19.97
N GLY A 218 3.87 11.96 -20.48
CA GLY A 218 3.20 13.09 -19.82
C GLY A 218 1.68 12.92 -19.75
N LEU A 219 1.03 13.60 -18.81
CA LEU A 219 -0.44 13.58 -18.71
C LEU A 219 -1.10 14.09 -20.00
N SER A 220 -0.57 15.18 -20.58
CA SER A 220 -1.07 15.74 -21.83
C SER A 220 -0.97 14.76 -23.00
N GLU A 221 0.12 13.99 -23.06
CA GLU A 221 0.36 12.98 -24.10
C GLU A 221 -0.59 11.79 -23.92
N MET A 222 -0.83 11.37 -22.68
CA MET A 222 -1.80 10.32 -22.37
C MET A 222 -3.23 10.71 -22.78
N TYR A 223 -3.65 11.96 -22.52
CA TYR A 223 -4.96 12.42 -23.00
C TYR A 223 -5.02 12.47 -24.53
N ALA A 224 -3.94 12.85 -25.21
CA ALA A 224 -3.87 12.81 -26.67
C ALA A 224 -4.00 11.39 -27.21
N GLU A 225 -3.34 10.40 -26.60
CA GLU A 225 -3.43 9.00 -27.01
C GLU A 225 -4.83 8.42 -26.74
N LEU A 226 -5.41 8.72 -25.57
CA LEU A 226 -6.80 8.31 -25.26
C LEU A 226 -7.82 8.92 -26.23
N MET A 227 -7.56 10.11 -26.78
CA MET A 227 -8.39 10.70 -27.83
C MET A 227 -8.12 10.07 -29.20
N ASN A 228 -6.86 9.79 -29.53
CA ASN A 228 -6.44 9.14 -30.78
C ASN A 228 -7.00 7.72 -30.91
N SER A 229 -6.95 6.95 -29.82
CA SER A 229 -7.55 5.61 -29.72
C SER A 229 -9.08 5.66 -29.55
N GLY A 230 -9.68 6.85 -29.55
CA GLY A 230 -11.13 7.07 -29.58
C GLY A 230 -11.84 6.80 -28.24
N TYR A 231 -11.10 6.73 -27.13
CA TYR A 231 -11.64 6.47 -25.79
C TYR A 231 -12.14 7.73 -25.08
N LEU A 232 -11.56 8.89 -25.39
CA LEU A 232 -11.98 10.21 -24.91
C LEU A 232 -12.37 11.12 -26.08
N ILE A 233 -13.29 12.04 -25.82
CA ILE A 233 -13.62 13.14 -26.72
C ILE A 233 -13.59 14.46 -25.95
N GLU A 234 -13.08 15.52 -26.57
CA GLU A 234 -13.16 16.87 -26.02
C GLU A 234 -14.43 17.57 -26.54
N LYS A 235 -15.26 18.05 -25.62
CA LYS A 235 -16.43 18.91 -25.88
C LYS A 235 -16.40 20.11 -24.96
N ASP A 236 -16.53 21.31 -25.52
CA ASP A 236 -16.58 22.58 -24.78
C ASP A 236 -15.43 22.77 -23.78
N GLY A 237 -14.22 22.32 -24.15
CA GLY A 237 -13.02 22.39 -23.29
C GLY A 237 -13.02 21.39 -22.13
N LYS A 238 -13.88 20.36 -22.17
CA LYS A 238 -13.95 19.27 -21.20
C LYS A 238 -13.83 17.92 -21.90
N TYR A 239 -13.12 17.01 -21.26
CA TYR A 239 -13.04 15.63 -21.71
C TYR A 239 -14.29 14.86 -21.27
N GLU A 240 -14.80 14.01 -22.16
CA GLU A 240 -15.88 13.06 -21.90
C GLU A 240 -15.49 11.66 -22.39
N LEU A 241 -15.99 10.63 -21.72
CA LEU A 241 -15.81 9.23 -22.13
C LEU A 241 -16.68 8.92 -23.35
N THR A 242 -16.07 8.32 -24.37
CA THR A 242 -16.83 7.81 -25.52
C THR A 242 -17.47 6.45 -25.20
N PRO A 243 -18.43 5.98 -26.01
CA PRO A 243 -18.96 4.63 -25.88
C PRO A 243 -17.88 3.53 -25.95
N LEU A 244 -16.80 3.76 -26.72
CA LEU A 244 -15.65 2.86 -26.81
C LEU A 244 -14.82 2.91 -25.52
N GLY A 245 -14.58 4.10 -24.96
CA GLY A 245 -13.90 4.24 -23.67
C GLY A 245 -14.64 3.56 -22.52
N ILE A 246 -15.98 3.57 -22.53
CA ILE A 246 -16.80 2.86 -21.54
C ILE A 246 -16.72 1.34 -21.77
N SER A 247 -16.74 0.86 -23.01
CA SER A 247 -16.75 -0.58 -23.32
C SER A 247 -15.45 -1.28 -22.92
N ILE A 248 -14.32 -0.58 -23.00
CA ILE A 248 -13.04 -1.08 -22.49
C ILE A 248 -12.91 -0.97 -20.96
N GLY A 249 -13.93 -0.48 -20.26
CA GLY A 249 -13.95 -0.40 -18.79
C GLY A 249 -13.51 0.94 -18.20
N GLY A 250 -13.44 1.99 -19.02
CA GLY A 250 -13.21 3.36 -18.59
C GLY A 250 -14.37 3.91 -17.76
N GLU A 251 -14.07 4.57 -16.65
CA GLU A 251 -15.06 5.20 -15.77
C GLU A 251 -14.75 6.68 -15.55
N SER A 252 -15.78 7.52 -15.59
CA SER A 252 -15.69 8.92 -15.17
C SER A 252 -16.18 9.04 -13.72
N LYS A 253 -15.35 9.63 -12.86
CA LYS A 253 -15.71 9.93 -11.47
C LYS A 253 -15.59 11.44 -11.23
N PRO A 254 -16.53 12.04 -10.46
CA PRO A 254 -16.46 13.46 -10.15
C PRO A 254 -15.30 13.75 -9.20
N ASN A 255 -14.55 14.82 -9.47
CA ASN A 255 -13.46 15.26 -8.62
C ASN A 255 -14.02 15.88 -7.32
N ARG A 256 -13.70 15.26 -6.18
CA ARG A 256 -14.15 15.73 -4.85
C ARG A 256 -13.58 17.10 -4.46
N TYR A 257 -12.44 17.48 -5.02
CA TYR A 257 -11.73 18.72 -4.68
C TYR A 257 -12.05 19.88 -5.62
N LYS A 258 -12.54 19.60 -6.83
CA LYS A 258 -12.87 20.61 -7.84
C LYS A 258 -14.25 20.35 -8.42
N LYS A 259 -15.22 21.14 -7.95
CA LYS A 259 -16.63 21.02 -8.30
C LYS A 259 -16.84 21.25 -9.79
N GLY A 260 -17.25 20.21 -10.52
CA GLY A 260 -17.51 20.27 -11.97
C GLY A 260 -16.37 19.76 -12.86
N GLU A 261 -15.25 19.31 -12.28
CA GLU A 261 -14.22 18.53 -12.97
C GLU A 261 -14.44 17.02 -12.72
N PHE A 262 -14.13 16.22 -13.74
CA PHE A 262 -14.17 14.76 -13.66
C PHE A 262 -12.77 14.21 -13.87
N TYR A 263 -12.47 13.07 -13.24
CA TYR A 263 -11.27 12.29 -13.53
C TYR A 263 -11.67 10.94 -14.10
N PHE A 264 -10.79 10.36 -14.91
CA PHE A 264 -11.03 9.09 -15.58
C PHE A 264 -10.20 7.98 -14.95
N LEU A 265 -10.84 6.82 -14.82
CA LEU A 265 -10.23 5.57 -14.40
C LEU A 265 -10.24 4.61 -15.59
N TRP A 266 -9.14 3.90 -15.78
CA TRP A 266 -8.89 2.99 -16.89
C TRP A 266 -8.38 1.66 -16.38
N PRO A 267 -8.67 0.53 -17.02
CA PRO A 267 -7.95 -0.70 -16.73
C PRO A 267 -6.44 -0.54 -16.94
N SER A 268 -5.64 -1.19 -16.10
CA SER A 268 -4.17 -1.16 -16.16
C SER A 268 -3.59 -1.83 -17.41
N ASP A 269 -4.39 -2.65 -18.10
CA ASP A 269 -4.08 -3.41 -19.31
C ASP A 269 -4.72 -2.83 -20.57
N ILE A 270 -5.20 -1.58 -20.52
CA ILE A 270 -5.73 -0.87 -21.69
C ILE A 270 -4.68 -0.84 -22.81
N SER A 271 -5.10 -1.22 -24.02
CA SER A 271 -4.31 -1.05 -25.23
C SER A 271 -4.50 0.38 -25.74
N LEU A 272 -3.44 1.18 -25.59
CA LEU A 272 -3.32 2.53 -26.15
C LEU A 272 -2.73 2.44 -27.55
#